data_AF-A0A0M1JIT9-F1
#
_entry.id   AF-A0A0M1JIT9-F1
#
_cell.length_a   1.000
_cell.length_b   1.000
_cell.length_c   1.000
_cell.angle_alpha   90.00
_cell.angle_beta   90.00
_cell.angle_gamma   90.00
#
_symmetry.space_group_name_H-M   'P 1'
#
loop_
_entity.id
_entity.type
_entity.pdbx_description
1 polymer ?
#
loop_
_entity_poly.entity_id
_entity_poly.type
_entity_poly.pdbx_seq_one_letter_code
_entity_poly.pdbx_strand_id
1 'polypeptide(L)'
;MKIYKSFLYTSISILLVILVACTASQNPAIQNRTTGINSNFINPDIRGTSGISSRYNKRRVALVIGNGAYENEPPLANPPNDAIAVGNRLKELVVAQRLVIFN
;
A
#
# COMPACT_ATOMS: atom_id res chain seq x y z
N MET A 1 -56.69 21.17 7.07
CA MET A 1 -55.42 21.17 7.81
C MET A 1 -54.99 19.74 8.23
N LYS A 2 -55.02 18.74 7.33
CA LYS A 2 -54.67 17.32 7.63
C LYS A 2 -53.67 16.71 6.64
N ILE A 3 -53.60 17.24 5.42
CA ILE A 3 -52.74 16.76 4.33
C ILE A 3 -51.24 17.02 4.59
N TYR A 4 -50.87 18.18 5.15
CA TYR A 4 -49.46 18.47 5.45
C TYR A 4 -48.87 17.54 6.51
N LYS A 5 -49.69 16.98 7.41
CA LYS A 5 -49.20 16.01 8.41
C LYS A 5 -48.75 14.72 7.72
N SER A 6 -49.53 14.24 6.74
CA SER A 6 -49.16 13.05 5.97
C SER A 6 -47.87 13.26 5.16
N PHE A 7 -47.72 14.41 4.48
CA PHE A 7 -46.49 14.75 3.76
C PHE A 7 -45.27 14.98 4.67
N LEU A 8 -45.50 15.51 5.89
CA LEU A 8 -44.45 15.69 6.87
C LEU A 8 -43.96 14.34 7.40
N TYR A 9 -44.86 13.38 7.68
CA TYR A 9 -44.47 12.06 8.14
C TYR A 9 -43.77 11.23 7.06
N THR A 10 -44.17 11.35 5.79
CA THR A 10 -43.50 10.62 4.69
C THR A 10 -42.09 11.13 4.43
N SER A 11 -41.88 12.45 4.40
CA SER A 11 -40.56 13.04 4.22
C SER A 11 -39.59 12.72 5.36
N ILE A 12 -40.06 12.77 6.62
CA ILE A 12 -39.27 12.39 7.79
C ILE A 12 -38.89 10.90 7.75
N SER A 13 -39.82 10.01 7.37
CA SER A 13 -39.54 8.58 7.21
C SER A 13 -38.50 8.30 6.13
N ILE A 14 -38.58 8.98 4.99
CA ILE A 14 -37.61 8.83 3.89
C ILE A 14 -36.22 9.31 4.33
N LEU A 15 -36.15 10.45 5.03
CA LEU A 15 -34.89 10.99 5.55
C LEU A 15 -34.21 10.03 6.55
N LEU A 16 -35.00 9.42 7.44
CA LEU A 16 -34.52 8.43 8.42
C LEU A 16 -33.93 7.18 7.74
N VAL A 17 -34.59 6.68 6.69
CA VAL A 17 -34.10 5.52 5.92
C VAL A 17 -32.76 5.84 5.22
N ILE A 18 -32.63 7.04 4.64
CA ILE A 18 -31.38 7.47 3.99
C ILE A 18 -30.25 7.64 5.03
N LEU A 19 -30.55 8.20 6.21
CA LEU A 19 -29.55 8.40 7.27
C LEU A 19 -28.98 7.07 7.79
N VAL A 20 -29.82 6.04 7.94
CA VAL A 20 -29.41 4.69 8.41
C VAL A 20 -28.56 3.95 7.36
N ALA A 21 -28.78 4.19 6.08
CA ALA A 21 -27.99 3.58 5.00
C ALA A 21 -26.58 4.19 4.85
N CYS A 22 -26.33 5.40 5.38
CA CYS A 22 -25.06 6.10 5.24
C CYS A 22 -23.94 5.65 6.19
N THR A 23 -24.18 4.75 7.16
CA THR A 23 -23.15 4.36 8.14
C THR A 23 -22.42 3.05 7.84
N ALA A 24 -22.58 2.47 6.64
CA ALA A 24 -21.81 1.29 6.23
C ALA A 24 -20.39 1.65 5.76
N SER A 25 -19.58 2.24 6.65
CA SER A 25 -18.13 2.30 6.45
C SER A 25 -17.55 0.93 6.77
N GLN A 26 -17.44 0.08 5.76
CA GLN A 26 -16.78 -1.22 5.86
C GLN A 26 -15.31 -1.00 6.23
N ASN A 27 -14.96 -1.25 7.48
CA ASN A 27 -13.58 -1.52 7.87
C ASN A 27 -13.25 -2.92 7.32
N PRO A 28 -12.44 -3.08 6.26
CA PRO A 28 -12.16 -4.41 5.75
C PRO A 28 -11.26 -5.12 6.76
N ALA A 29 -11.85 -6.09 7.47
CA ALA A 29 -11.11 -7.02 8.30
C ALA A 29 -9.94 -7.61 7.50
N ILE A 30 -8.75 -7.57 8.10
CA ILE A 30 -7.53 -8.21 7.59
C ILE A 30 -7.84 -9.69 7.36
N GLN A 31 -7.94 -10.09 6.10
CA GLN A 31 -8.15 -11.48 5.72
C GLN A 31 -6.81 -12.21 5.81
N ASN A 32 -6.47 -12.69 7.01
CA ASN A 32 -5.38 -13.62 7.22
C ASN A 32 -5.70 -14.93 6.49
N ARG A 33 -5.21 -15.07 5.25
CA ARG A 33 -5.20 -16.36 4.55
C ARG A 33 -3.77 -16.87 4.47
N THR A 34 -3.36 -17.53 5.54
CA THR A 34 -2.24 -18.46 5.57
C THR A 34 -2.67 -19.74 4.83
N THR A 35 -2.24 -19.90 3.58
CA THR A 35 -2.09 -21.21 2.95
C THR A 35 -0.84 -21.16 2.10
N GLY A 36 0.15 -21.98 2.46
CA GLY A 36 1.51 -21.93 1.97
C GLY A 36 1.63 -22.02 0.45
N ILE A 37 2.48 -21.16 -0.10
CA ILE A 37 3.15 -21.37 -1.38
C ILE A 37 4.63 -21.10 -1.12
N ASN A 38 5.31 -22.14 -0.65
CA ASN A 38 6.74 -22.29 -0.76
C ASN A 38 7.04 -22.72 -2.20
N SER A 39 7.33 -21.74 -3.05
CA SER A 39 8.01 -21.97 -4.33
C SER A 39 8.89 -20.77 -4.64
N ASN A 40 10.11 -20.87 -4.11
CA ASN A 40 11.30 -20.26 -4.69
C ASN A 40 11.22 -20.39 -6.22
N PHE A 41 11.48 -19.30 -6.94
CA PHE A 41 11.33 -19.11 -8.40
C PHE A 41 9.91 -18.75 -8.89
N ILE A 42 9.55 -17.46 -8.77
CA ILE A 42 8.71 -16.79 -9.76
C ILE A 42 9.53 -15.64 -10.33
N ASN A 43 9.94 -15.78 -11.59
CA ASN A 43 10.47 -14.69 -12.41
C ASN A 43 9.30 -13.72 -12.68
N PRO A 44 9.39 -12.41 -12.39
CA PRO A 44 8.23 -11.51 -12.34
C PRO A 44 7.60 -11.17 -13.71
N ASP A 45 8.04 -11.83 -14.78
CA ASP A 45 7.82 -11.42 -16.16
C ASP A 45 6.58 -12.07 -16.82
N ILE A 46 6.22 -13.33 -16.52
CA ILE A 46 5.27 -14.06 -17.40
C ILE A 46 4.08 -14.67 -16.64
N ARG A 47 2.90 -14.07 -16.88
CA ARG A 47 1.51 -14.55 -16.66
C ARG A 47 1.06 -14.84 -15.21
N GLY A 48 0.53 -13.78 -14.60
CA GLY A 48 -0.38 -13.83 -13.45
C GLY A 48 -1.30 -12.61 -13.44
N THR A 49 -1.94 -12.31 -14.56
CA THR A 49 -2.77 -11.11 -14.78
C THR A 49 -4.11 -11.10 -14.03
N SER A 50 -4.33 -12.03 -13.07
CA SER A 50 -5.53 -12.06 -12.22
C SER A 50 -5.34 -11.38 -10.85
N GLY A 51 -4.20 -10.72 -10.64
CA GLY A 51 -3.89 -9.94 -9.42
C GLY A 51 -3.47 -8.49 -9.68
N ILE A 52 -3.45 -8.05 -10.94
CA ILE A 52 -3.23 -6.64 -11.28
C ILE A 52 -4.57 -5.91 -11.09
N SER A 53 -5.09 -5.91 -9.86
CA SER A 53 -5.86 -4.75 -9.44
C SER A 53 -4.93 -3.57 -9.70
N SER A 54 -5.35 -2.63 -10.54
CA SER A 54 -4.70 -1.34 -10.66
C SER A 54 -4.42 -0.88 -9.23
N ARG A 55 -3.16 -0.94 -8.80
CA ARG A 55 -2.74 -0.46 -7.49
C ARG A 55 -2.76 1.06 -7.59
N TYR A 56 -3.96 1.61 -7.65
CA TYR A 56 -4.25 3.02 -7.53
C TYR A 56 -3.52 3.54 -6.29
N ASN A 57 -2.55 4.41 -6.51
CA ASN A 57 -2.01 5.40 -5.56
C ASN A 57 -1.57 4.95 -4.17
N LYS A 58 -1.28 3.67 -3.91
CA LYS A 58 -0.63 3.31 -2.63
C LYS A 58 0.82 3.81 -2.65
N ARG A 59 1.18 4.67 -1.68
CA ARG A 59 2.54 5.21 -1.50
C ARG A 59 3.57 4.07 -1.57
N ARG A 60 4.47 4.13 -2.55
CA ARG A 60 5.57 3.19 -2.72
C ARG A 60 6.70 3.61 -1.79
N VAL A 61 7.24 2.69 -0.99
CA VAL A 61 8.36 2.96 -0.07
C VAL A 61 9.48 1.95 -0.30
N ALA A 62 10.72 2.40 -0.24
CA ALA A 62 11.90 1.54 -0.31
C ALA A 62 12.93 1.90 0.78
N LEU A 63 13.57 0.89 1.36
CA LEU A 63 14.73 1.01 2.23
C LEU A 63 15.93 0.44 1.47
N VAL A 64 16.97 1.26 1.30
CA VAL A 64 18.21 0.85 0.63
C VAL A 64 19.35 0.97 1.62
N ILE A 65 20.10 -0.12 1.81
CA ILE A 65 21.23 -0.22 2.75
C ILE A 65 22.49 -0.56 1.97
N GLY A 66 23.51 0.28 2.08
CA GLY A 66 24.86 0.02 1.57
C GLY A 66 25.84 -0.10 2.72
N ASN A 67 26.23 -1.32 3.07
CA ASN A 67 27.17 -1.56 4.17
C ASN A 67 28.60 -1.72 3.62
N GLY A 68 29.47 -0.75 3.91
CA GLY A 68 30.88 -0.78 3.50
C GLY A 68 31.87 -0.88 4.65
N ALA A 69 31.46 -0.54 5.87
CA ALA A 69 32.34 -0.34 7.03
C ALA A 69 32.14 -1.43 8.09
N TYR A 70 32.61 -2.64 7.77
CA TYR A 70 32.60 -3.76 8.71
C TYR A 70 33.75 -3.64 9.72
N GLU A 71 33.51 -3.99 10.98
CA GLU A 71 34.51 -3.84 12.05
C GLU A 71 35.72 -4.77 11.89
N ASN A 72 35.49 -6.01 11.41
CA ASN A 72 36.50 -7.07 11.37
C ASN A 72 36.90 -7.47 9.95
N GLU A 73 36.44 -6.73 8.93
CA GLU A 73 36.67 -7.06 7.52
C GLU A 73 37.18 -5.82 6.77
N PRO A 74 37.92 -6.00 5.65
CA PRO A 74 38.33 -4.88 4.81
C PRO A 74 37.12 -4.06 4.32
N PRO A 75 37.24 -2.72 4.24
CA PRO A 75 36.16 -1.88 3.74
C PRO A 75 35.75 -2.22 2.31
N LEU A 76 34.44 -2.27 2.08
CA LEU A 76 33.86 -2.49 0.76
C LEU A 76 33.37 -1.16 0.19
N ALA A 77 34.05 -0.69 -0.86
CA ALA A 77 33.71 0.58 -1.50
C ALA A 77 32.40 0.52 -2.30
N ASN A 78 32.04 -0.65 -2.84
CA ASN A 78 30.93 -0.78 -3.78
C ASN A 78 29.54 -0.73 -3.12
N PRO A 79 29.27 -1.40 -1.98
CA PRO A 79 27.93 -1.38 -1.39
C PRO A 79 27.39 0.03 -1.07
N PRO A 80 28.18 0.98 -0.53
CA PRO A 80 27.77 2.38 -0.42
C PRO A 80 27.41 3.02 -1.77
N ASN A 81 28.24 2.82 -2.80
CA ASN A 81 28.02 3.37 -4.14
C ASN A 81 26.76 2.79 -4.80
N ASP A 82 26.53 1.49 -4.65
CA ASP A 82 25.36 0.79 -5.18
C ASP A 82 24.08 1.27 -4.50
N ALA A 83 24.12 1.46 -3.18
CA ALA A 83 22.99 1.98 -2.43
C ALA A 83 22.61 3.40 -2.87
N ILE A 84 23.60 4.25 -3.16
CA ILE A 84 23.38 5.58 -3.75
C ILE A 84 22.75 5.44 -5.15
N ALA A 85 23.30 4.60 -6.03
CA ALA A 85 22.81 4.43 -7.40
C ALA A 85 21.36 3.92 -7.43
N VAL A 86 21.06 2.88 -6.64
CA VAL A 86 19.71 2.31 -6.50
C VAL A 86 18.76 3.32 -5.88
N GLY A 87 19.20 4.03 -4.83
CA GLY A 87 18.43 5.11 -4.22
C GLY A 87 18.06 6.18 -5.26
N ASN A 88 19.01 6.66 -6.05
CA ASN A 88 18.73 7.67 -7.08
C ASN A 88 17.71 7.15 -8.11
N ARG A 89 17.86 5.89 -8.54
CA ARG A 89 16.92 5.29 -9.48
C ARG A 89 15.51 5.14 -8.91
N LEU A 90 15.38 4.78 -7.64
CA LEU A 90 14.07 4.64 -6.98
C LEU A 90 13.36 5.98 -6.79
N LYS A 91 14.12 7.07 -6.57
CA LYS A 91 13.59 8.44 -6.52
C LYS A 91 12.88 8.81 -7.82
N GLU A 92 13.49 8.47 -8.96
CA GLU A 92 12.95 8.74 -10.30
C GLU A 92 11.65 7.96 -10.56
N LEU A 93 11.47 6.80 -9.92
CA LEU A 93 10.30 5.94 -10.06
C LEU A 93 9.16 6.30 -9.09
N VAL A 94 9.21 7.48 -8.46
CA VAL A 94 8.19 8.02 -7.53
C VAL A 94 8.01 7.10 -6.30
N VAL A 95 9.11 6.51 -5.83
CA VAL A 95 9.15 5.73 -4.59
C VAL A 95 9.72 6.61 -3.48
N ALA A 96 9.02 6.70 -2.34
CA ALA A 96 9.57 7.33 -1.15
C ALA A 96 10.70 6.45 -0.59
N GLN A 97 11.93 6.92 -0.63
CA GLN A 97 13.08 6.12 -0.20
C GLN A 97 13.64 6.57 1.15
N ARG A 98 14.21 5.61 1.87
CA ARG A 98 15.17 5.87 2.95
C ARG A 98 16.48 5.21 2.57
N LEU A 99 17.51 6.03 2.40
CA LEU A 99 18.88 5.57 2.15
C LEU A 99 19.63 5.55 3.49
N VAL A 100 20.30 4.43 3.78
CA VAL A 100 21.17 4.25 4.94
C VAL A 100 22.52 3.75 4.44
N ILE A 101 23.58 4.48 4.74
CA ILE A 101 24.95 4.17 4.34
C ILE A 101 25.78 4.06 5.60
N PHE A 102 26.54 2.97 5.71
CA PHE A 102 27.54 2.76 6.75
C PHE A 102 28.90 2.81 6.09
N ASN A 103 29.70 3.81 6.49
CA ASN A 103 30.97 4.20 5.88
C ASN A 103 32.05 4.33 6.96
#